data_AF-A0A183JGR4-F1
#
_entry.id   AF-A0A183JGR4-F1
#
_cell.length_a   1.000
_cell.length_b   1.000
_cell.length_c   1.000
_cell.angle_alpha   90.00
_cell.angle_beta   90.00
_cell.angle_gamma   90.00
#
_symmetry.space_group_name_H-M   'P 1'
#
loop_
_entity.id
_entity.type
_entity.pdbx_description
1 polymer ?
#
loop_
_entity_poly.entity_id
_entity_poly.type
_entity_poly.pdbx_seq_one_letter_code
_entity_poly.pdbx_strand_id
1 'polypeptide(L)'
;MNTEVGRLNAYKEKTKVDGEELVLNVFPKRVFEMEDILASDMFFLEGKYVHSDVNIPYPINPHNSLPPGDDMDSGLTNATDKPTNDKQQFPSKGSFVYALPNGSVSYNKHIKAMIEKTKPCLTQLMIEAQLVRLWVQFNIPRIEDGNNFGVGIQEEILGEASGIERDACTFLDQVTRFVYILYFFNPPIYM
;
A
#
# COMPACT_ATOMS: atom_id res chain seq x y z
N MET A 1 -24.28 -12.02 -39.67
CA MET A 1 -24.36 -11.03 -38.57
C MET A 1 -23.04 -11.07 -37.83
N ASN A 2 -22.36 -9.92 -37.67
CA ASN A 2 -21.06 -9.87 -36.98
C ASN A 2 -21.23 -10.25 -35.51
N THR A 3 -20.68 -11.40 -35.12
CA THR A 3 -20.78 -11.97 -33.77
C THR A 3 -20.22 -11.05 -32.69
N GLU A 4 -19.25 -10.20 -33.04
CA GLU A 4 -18.65 -9.21 -32.13
C GLU A 4 -19.62 -8.09 -31.73
N VAL A 5 -20.41 -7.58 -32.68
CA VAL A 5 -21.41 -6.52 -32.42
C VAL A 5 -22.51 -7.06 -31.49
N GLY A 6 -22.94 -8.31 -31.71
CA GLY A 6 -23.90 -8.97 -30.83
C GLY A 6 -23.38 -9.15 -29.40
N ARG A 7 -22.12 -9.58 -29.26
CA ARG A 7 -21.46 -9.72 -27.95
C ARG A 7 -21.32 -8.38 -27.22
N LEU A 8 -20.94 -7.31 -27.93
CA LEU A 8 -20.83 -5.97 -27.36
C LEU A 8 -22.19 -5.46 -26.87
N ASN A 9 -23.25 -5.65 -27.65
CA ASN A 9 -24.59 -5.24 -27.25
C ASN A 9 -25.07 -6.03 -26.02
N ALA A 10 -24.86 -7.35 -25.99
CA ALA A 10 -25.18 -8.16 -24.83
C ALA A 10 -24.41 -7.71 -23.57
N TYR A 11 -23.14 -7.34 -23.71
CA TYR A 11 -22.35 -6.77 -22.61
C TYR A 11 -22.95 -5.45 -22.12
N LYS A 12 -23.29 -4.52 -23.02
CA LYS A 12 -23.91 -3.23 -22.66
C LYS A 12 -25.22 -3.40 -21.91
N GLU A 13 -26.11 -4.26 -22.41
CA GLU A 13 -27.40 -4.49 -21.77
C GLU A 13 -27.24 -5.17 -20.41
N LYS A 14 -26.29 -6.11 -20.28
CA LYS A 14 -25.95 -6.69 -18.98
C LYS A 14 -25.43 -5.62 -18.00
N THR A 15 -24.50 -4.76 -18.44
CA THR A 15 -23.98 -3.65 -17.61
C THR A 15 -25.08 -2.72 -17.14
N LYS A 16 -26.14 -2.51 -17.95
CA LYS A 16 -27.30 -1.72 -17.52
C LYS A 16 -28.08 -2.36 -16.38
N VAL A 17 -28.37 -3.65 -16.50
CA VAL A 17 -29.03 -4.41 -15.44
C VAL A 17 -28.17 -4.46 -14.18
N ASP A 18 -26.87 -4.75 -14.32
CA ASP A 18 -25.96 -4.83 -13.18
C ASP A 18 -25.81 -3.46 -12.48
N GLY A 19 -25.79 -2.36 -13.24
CA GLY A 19 -25.73 -1.00 -12.70
C GLY A 19 -26.99 -0.60 -11.91
N GLU A 20 -28.18 -0.94 -12.41
CA GLU A 20 -29.44 -0.72 -11.68
C GLU A 20 -29.48 -1.55 -10.39
N GLU A 21 -29.08 -2.82 -10.44
CA GLU A 21 -29.00 -3.69 -9.27
C GLU A 21 -28.06 -3.11 -8.20
N LEU A 22 -26.91 -2.57 -8.62
CA LEU A 22 -25.97 -1.93 -7.69
C LEU A 22 -26.63 -0.80 -6.91
N VAL A 23 -27.25 0.14 -7.62
CA VAL A 23 -27.81 1.35 -7.01
C VAL A 23 -29.03 1.02 -6.15
N LEU A 24 -29.91 0.15 -6.62
CA LEU A 24 -31.18 -0.14 -5.95
C LEU A 24 -31.02 -1.09 -4.76
N ASN A 25 -30.12 -2.08 -4.86
CA ASN A 25 -30.10 -3.21 -3.93
C ASN A 25 -28.75 -3.43 -3.24
N VAL A 26 -27.62 -3.16 -3.90
CA VAL A 26 -26.29 -3.43 -3.33
C VAL A 26 -25.81 -2.28 -2.46
N PHE A 27 -25.83 -1.04 -2.96
CA PHE A 27 -25.34 0.12 -2.22
C PHE A 27 -26.04 0.34 -0.88
N PRO A 28 -27.38 0.22 -0.76
CA PRO A 28 -28.03 0.31 0.54
C PRO A 28 -27.51 -0.73 1.54
N LYS A 29 -27.20 -1.96 1.09
CA LYS A 29 -26.62 -3.00 1.96
C LYS A 29 -25.17 -2.66 2.35
N ARG A 30 -24.38 -2.12 1.41
CA ARG A 30 -22.99 -1.70 1.66
C ARG A 30 -22.86 -0.68 2.77
N VAL A 31 -23.83 0.23 2.90
CA VAL A 31 -23.84 1.23 3.98
C VAL A 31 -23.83 0.56 5.34
N PHE A 32 -24.72 -0.41 5.57
CA PHE A 32 -24.80 -1.14 6.84
C PHE A 32 -23.62 -2.08 7.05
N GLU A 33 -23.14 -2.75 5.98
CA GLU A 33 -21.92 -3.55 6.08
C GLU A 33 -20.72 -2.71 6.54
N MET A 34 -20.58 -1.46 6.07
CA MET A 34 -19.51 -0.57 6.48
C MET A 34 -19.73 -0.04 7.90
N GLU A 35 -20.97 0.26 8.28
CA GLU A 35 -21.34 0.63 9.65
C GLU A 35 -20.90 -0.46 10.64
N ASP A 36 -21.23 -1.73 10.36
CA ASP A 36 -20.83 -2.87 11.20
C ASP A 36 -19.30 -3.02 11.32
N ILE A 37 -18.58 -2.80 10.21
CA ILE A 37 -17.11 -2.84 10.20
C ILE A 37 -16.54 -1.73 11.08
N LEU A 38 -17.04 -0.49 10.93
CA LEU A 38 -16.59 0.66 11.69
C LEU A 38 -16.94 0.54 13.17
N ALA A 39 -18.08 -0.06 13.51
CA ALA A 39 -18.50 -0.32 14.89
C ALA A 39 -17.66 -1.39 15.60
N SER A 40 -16.89 -2.20 14.85
CA SER A 40 -16.05 -3.23 15.44
C SER A 40 -14.83 -2.67 16.18
N ASP A 41 -14.41 -3.33 17.25
CA ASP A 41 -13.21 -2.98 18.03
C ASP A 41 -11.91 -2.96 17.20
N MET A 42 -11.95 -3.50 15.97
CA MET A 42 -10.81 -3.52 15.04
C MET A 42 -10.32 -2.11 14.68
N PHE A 43 -11.20 -1.12 14.63
CA PHE A 43 -10.84 0.26 14.28
C PHE A 43 -10.81 1.21 15.50
N PHE A 44 -11.13 0.70 16.69
CA PHE A 44 -11.14 1.45 17.96
C PHE A 44 -9.98 1.03 18.87
N LEU A 45 -8.76 1.43 18.53
CA LEU A 45 -7.59 1.21 19.39
C LEU A 45 -6.87 2.50 19.75
N GLU A 46 -6.56 2.63 21.03
CA GLU A 46 -5.59 3.63 21.50
C GLU A 46 -4.20 3.28 20.95
N GLY A 47 -3.45 4.29 20.51
CA GLY A 47 -2.16 4.09 19.83
C GLY A 47 -1.13 3.24 20.60
N LYS A 48 -1.25 3.16 21.94
CA LYS A 48 -0.41 2.29 22.78
C LYS A 48 -0.59 0.80 22.50
N TYR A 49 -1.75 0.38 21.99
CA TYR A 49 -2.04 -1.02 21.63
C TYR A 49 -1.69 -1.36 20.17
N VAL A 50 -1.34 -0.35 19.38
CA VAL A 50 -0.85 -0.51 18.00
C VAL A 50 0.68 -0.72 18.00
N HIS A 51 1.38 -0.48 19.10
CA HIS A 51 2.82 -0.72 19.18
C HIS A 51 3.15 -2.21 19.02
N SER A 52 4.25 -2.51 18.33
CA SER A 52 4.81 -3.85 18.25
C SER A 52 6.32 -3.75 18.40
N ASP A 53 6.88 -4.51 19.34
CA ASP A 53 8.31 -4.48 19.60
C ASP A 53 9.10 -5.03 18.42
N VAL A 54 10.09 -4.27 17.98
CA VAL A 54 10.99 -4.61 16.87
C VAL A 54 12.37 -4.86 17.46
N ASN A 55 12.77 -6.13 17.56
CA ASN A 55 14.03 -6.54 18.15
C ASN A 55 15.18 -6.50 17.13
N ILE A 56 15.46 -5.29 16.61
CA ILE A 56 16.60 -5.05 15.71
C ILE A 56 17.78 -4.55 16.56
N PRO A 57 18.97 -5.18 16.46
CA PRO A 57 20.15 -4.70 17.16
C PRO A 57 20.53 -3.30 16.67
N TYR A 58 20.76 -2.38 17.61
CA TYR A 58 21.30 -1.06 17.29
C TYR A 58 22.78 -1.17 16.92
N PRO A 59 23.24 -0.51 15.83
CA PRO A 59 24.66 -0.49 15.48
C PRO A 59 25.43 0.28 16.54
N ILE A 60 26.31 -0.41 17.26
CA ILE A 60 27.25 0.23 18.19
C ILE A 60 28.37 0.83 17.35
N ASN A 61 28.45 2.15 17.29
CA ASN A 61 29.61 2.83 16.71
C ASN A 61 30.83 2.53 17.58
N PRO A 62 31.91 1.92 17.04
CA PRO A 62 33.10 1.59 17.82
C PRO A 62 33.82 2.82 18.39
N HIS A 63 33.43 4.03 17.99
CA HIS A 63 34.05 5.28 18.44
C HIS A 63 33.59 5.76 19.82
N ASN A 64 32.51 5.19 20.38
CA ASN A 64 31.94 5.60 21.66
C ASN A 64 32.33 4.69 22.84
N SER A 65 33.21 3.70 22.62
CA SER A 65 33.68 2.76 23.66
C SER A 65 35.11 3.02 24.12
N LEU A 66 35.58 4.26 24.05
CA LEU A 66 36.79 4.70 24.77
C LEU A 66 36.35 5.43 26.05
N PRO A 67 36.76 4.98 27.24
CA PRO A 67 36.44 5.68 28.48
C PRO A 67 37.13 7.06 28.53
N PRO A 68 36.52 8.07 29.16
CA PRO A 68 37.13 9.38 29.30
C PRO A 68 38.17 9.35 30.43
N GLY A 69 39.43 9.64 30.10
CA GLY A 69 40.50 9.95 31.05
C GLY A 69 41.68 8.97 31.03
N ASP A 70 42.80 9.36 30.44
CA ASP A 70 43.87 10.04 31.20
C ASP A 70 44.95 10.56 30.23
N ASP A 71 45.34 11.81 30.45
CA ASP A 71 46.40 12.52 29.74
C ASP A 71 47.75 11.81 29.86
N MET A 72 48.54 11.79 28.79
CA MET A 72 49.99 12.07 28.87
C MET A 72 50.56 12.42 27.49
N ASP A 73 51.00 13.67 27.42
CA ASP A 73 51.97 14.31 26.53
C ASP A 73 53.08 13.39 25.97
N SER A 74 53.30 13.43 24.65
CA SER A 74 54.65 13.68 24.10
C SER A 74 54.64 13.81 22.57
N GLY A 75 55.07 14.98 22.09
CA GLY A 75 56.16 15.05 21.11
C GLY A 75 55.86 14.81 19.63
N LEU A 76 55.64 15.92 18.91
CA LEU A 76 55.94 16.03 17.48
C LEU A 76 57.43 15.68 17.24
N THR A 77 57.74 14.64 16.46
CA THR A 77 59.00 14.58 15.68
C THR A 77 58.79 13.88 14.34
N ASN A 78 59.19 14.57 13.27
CA ASN A 78 59.29 14.06 11.91
C ASN A 78 60.61 13.28 11.75
N ALA A 79 60.60 12.07 11.16
CA ALA A 79 61.75 11.49 10.43
C ALA A 79 61.44 10.15 9.73
N THR A 80 61.46 10.20 8.38
CA THR A 80 62.07 9.26 7.40
C THR A 80 61.93 7.73 7.49
N ASP A 81 61.37 7.20 6.39
CA ASP A 81 61.76 6.01 5.60
C ASP A 81 62.09 4.67 6.27
N LYS A 82 61.24 3.66 5.97
CA LYS A 82 61.65 2.38 5.39
C LYS A 82 60.44 1.60 4.83
N PRO A 83 60.48 1.15 3.56
CA PRO A 83 59.46 0.26 3.02
C PRO A 83 59.88 -1.20 3.26
N THR A 84 59.10 -1.96 4.01
CA THR A 84 59.18 -3.43 3.96
C THR A 84 57.79 -4.01 3.84
N ASN A 85 57.60 -4.55 2.64
CA ASN A 85 56.49 -5.31 2.14
C ASN A 85 56.31 -6.58 2.97
N ASP A 86 55.16 -6.76 3.64
CA ASP A 86 54.59 -8.09 3.86
C ASP A 86 53.10 -8.01 4.21
N LYS A 87 52.29 -8.30 3.19
CA LYS A 87 50.98 -8.99 3.25
C LYS A 87 50.15 -8.79 4.52
N GLN A 88 49.37 -7.71 4.56
CA GLN A 88 48.04 -7.77 5.16
C GLN A 88 47.02 -7.33 4.12
N GLN A 89 46.34 -8.34 3.61
CA GLN A 89 45.12 -8.26 2.84
C GLN A 89 44.17 -7.28 3.57
N PHE A 90 44.04 -6.06 3.03
CA PHE A 90 42.94 -5.19 3.42
C PHE A 90 41.67 -6.02 3.24
N PRO A 91 40.85 -6.24 4.29
CA PRO A 91 39.51 -6.72 4.05
C PRO A 91 38.85 -5.60 3.26
N SER A 92 38.69 -5.84 1.96
CA SER A 92 37.80 -5.09 1.08
C SER A 92 36.57 -4.72 1.89
N LYS A 93 36.27 -3.42 1.99
CA LYS A 93 35.04 -2.84 2.56
C LYS A 93 33.83 -3.53 1.93
N GLY A 94 33.52 -4.72 2.43
CA GLY A 94 32.27 -5.40 2.19
C GLY A 94 31.21 -4.61 2.91
N SER A 95 30.07 -4.44 2.25
CA SER A 95 28.88 -3.90 2.92
C SER A 95 28.65 -4.71 4.19
N PHE A 96 28.51 -4.05 5.34
CA PHE A 96 28.17 -4.73 6.59
C PHE A 96 26.86 -5.49 6.37
N VAL A 97 26.95 -6.82 6.29
CA VAL A 97 25.77 -7.68 6.32
C VAL A 97 25.35 -7.73 7.77
N TYR A 98 24.38 -6.89 8.13
CA TYR A 98 23.80 -6.90 9.46
C TYR A 98 22.98 -8.17 9.61
N ALA A 99 23.54 -9.15 10.32
CA ALA A 99 22.78 -10.31 10.78
C ALA A 99 21.76 -9.82 11.83
N LEU A 100 20.52 -10.32 11.75
CA LEU A 100 19.55 -10.19 12.83
C LEU A 100 19.81 -11.34 13.81
N PRO A 101 20.57 -11.12 14.91
CA PRO A 101 21.02 -12.19 15.79
C PRO A 101 19.86 -12.90 16.49
N ASN A 102 18.69 -12.24 16.57
CA ASN A 102 17.48 -12.74 17.22
C ASN A 102 16.42 -13.28 16.23
N GLY A 103 16.76 -13.46 14.95
CA GLY A 103 15.83 -14.00 13.94
C GLY A 103 15.08 -12.94 13.13
N SER A 104 13.92 -13.29 12.55
CA SER A 104 13.16 -12.38 11.68
C SER A 104 12.32 -11.36 12.46
N VAL A 105 12.08 -10.20 11.87
CA VAL A 105 11.20 -9.17 12.45
C VAL A 105 9.75 -9.51 12.08
N SER A 106 8.93 -9.83 13.08
CA SER A 106 7.50 -10.11 12.85
C SER A 106 6.72 -8.85 12.47
N TYR A 107 5.67 -9.01 11.69
CA TYR A 107 4.74 -7.90 11.37
C TYR A 107 3.78 -7.61 12.53
N ASN A 108 3.22 -6.39 12.51
CA ASN A 108 2.15 -6.01 13.43
C ASN A 108 0.85 -6.76 13.09
N LYS A 109 0.44 -7.68 13.97
CA LYS A 109 -0.72 -8.55 13.78
C LYS A 109 -2.03 -7.77 13.68
N HIS A 110 -2.16 -6.68 14.42
CA HIS A 110 -3.36 -5.88 14.44
C HIS A 110 -3.52 -5.10 13.12
N ILE A 111 -2.46 -4.40 12.68
CA ILE A 111 -2.44 -3.70 11.39
C ILE A 111 -2.69 -4.68 10.23
N LYS A 112 -2.10 -5.89 10.30
CA LYS A 112 -2.39 -6.94 9.31
C LYS A 112 -3.88 -7.28 9.27
N ALA A 113 -4.52 -7.49 10.42
CA ALA A 113 -5.95 -7.81 10.48
C ALA A 113 -6.82 -6.68 9.90
N MET A 114 -6.49 -5.41 10.19
CA MET A 114 -7.15 -4.25 9.58
C MET A 114 -6.99 -4.26 8.06
N ILE A 115 -5.77 -4.49 7.55
CA ILE A 115 -5.50 -4.56 6.11
C ILE A 115 -6.28 -5.70 5.44
N GLU A 116 -6.31 -6.88 6.05
CA GLU A 116 -7.05 -8.05 5.55
C GLU A 116 -8.55 -7.79 5.48
N LYS A 117 -9.09 -6.94 6.37
CA LYS A 117 -10.49 -6.52 6.35
C LYS A 117 -10.77 -5.41 5.34
N THR A 118 -9.91 -4.39 5.27
CA THR A 118 -10.13 -3.19 4.44
C THR A 118 -9.84 -3.42 2.95
N LYS A 119 -8.81 -4.20 2.61
CA LYS A 119 -8.42 -4.47 1.21
C LYS A 119 -9.56 -5.01 0.33
N PRO A 120 -10.34 -6.02 0.74
CA PRO A 120 -11.46 -6.50 -0.07
C PRO A 120 -12.55 -5.44 -0.24
N CYS A 121 -12.84 -4.63 0.80
CA CYS A 121 -13.80 -3.53 0.70
C CYS A 121 -13.39 -2.49 -0.35
N LEU A 122 -12.11 -2.08 -0.36
CA LEU A 122 -11.59 -1.14 -1.36
C LEU A 122 -11.58 -1.73 -2.78
N THR A 123 -11.24 -3.01 -2.90
CA THR A 123 -11.27 -3.72 -4.20
C THR A 123 -12.69 -3.77 -4.75
N GLN A 124 -13.65 -4.07 -3.88
CA GLN A 124 -15.06 -4.10 -4.25
C GLN A 124 -15.56 -2.71 -4.65
N LEU A 125 -15.23 -1.66 -3.88
CA LEU A 125 -15.57 -0.28 -4.21
C LEU A 125 -15.04 0.14 -5.58
N MET A 126 -13.78 -0.20 -5.89
CA MET A 126 -13.18 0.09 -7.20
C MET A 126 -13.95 -0.56 -8.35
N ILE A 127 -14.31 -1.84 -8.21
CA ILE A 127 -15.05 -2.60 -9.23
C ILE A 127 -16.47 -2.05 -9.39
N GLU A 128 -17.16 -1.78 -8.29
CA GLU A 128 -18.53 -1.26 -8.30
C GLU A 128 -18.58 0.17 -8.87
N ALA A 129 -17.62 1.04 -8.52
CA ALA A 129 -17.51 2.39 -9.09
C ALA A 129 -17.24 2.36 -10.60
N GLN A 130 -16.36 1.46 -11.05
CA GLN A 130 -16.12 1.25 -12.49
C GLN A 130 -17.39 0.78 -13.22
N LEU A 131 -18.17 -0.12 -12.61
CA LEU A 131 -19.42 -0.59 -13.19
C LEU A 131 -20.45 0.55 -13.31
N VAL A 132 -20.59 1.38 -12.27
CA VAL A 132 -21.45 2.58 -12.32
C VAL A 132 -20.98 3.56 -13.40
N ARG A 133 -19.66 3.80 -13.52
CA ARG A 133 -19.11 4.66 -14.57
C ARG A 133 -19.52 4.17 -15.97
N LEU A 134 -19.38 2.87 -16.23
CA LEU A 134 -19.81 2.28 -17.51
C LEU A 134 -21.33 2.33 -17.71
N TRP A 135 -22.09 2.10 -16.63
CA TRP A 135 -23.55 2.18 -16.66
C TRP A 135 -24.04 3.56 -17.05
N VAL A 136 -23.54 4.61 -16.41
CA VAL A 136 -23.86 6.01 -16.75
C VAL A 136 -23.44 6.29 -18.18
N GLN A 137 -22.22 5.92 -18.58
CA GLN A 137 -21.71 6.14 -19.93
C GLN A 137 -22.56 5.48 -21.02
N PHE A 138 -23.11 4.29 -20.78
CA PHE A 138 -24.00 3.61 -21.74
C PHE A 138 -25.43 4.19 -21.79
N ASN A 139 -25.82 5.00 -20.81
CA ASN A 139 -27.11 5.69 -20.77
C ASN A 139 -27.03 7.16 -21.23
N ILE A 140 -25.83 7.70 -21.49
CA ILE A 140 -25.67 9.02 -22.11
C ILE A 140 -26.17 8.95 -23.57
N PRO A 141 -27.18 9.74 -23.96
CA PRO A 141 -27.70 9.76 -25.32
C PRO A 141 -26.71 10.43 -26.28
N ARG A 142 -26.97 10.32 -27.59
CA ARG A 142 -26.24 11.11 -28.57
C ARG A 142 -26.54 12.60 -28.36
N ILE A 143 -25.53 13.44 -28.53
CA ILE A 143 -25.68 14.89 -28.46
C ILE A 143 -26.57 15.32 -29.62
N GLU A 144 -27.69 15.96 -29.29
CA GLU A 144 -28.59 16.62 -30.22
C GLU A 144 -28.58 18.13 -29.94
N ASP A 145 -28.98 18.94 -30.93
CA ASP A 145 -29.00 20.40 -30.79
C ASP A 145 -30.15 20.82 -29.86
N GLY A 146 -29.81 21.26 -28.64
CA GLY A 146 -30.75 21.69 -27.60
C GLY A 146 -31.13 20.57 -26.61
N ASN A 147 -31.66 20.97 -25.45
CA ASN A 147 -32.09 20.07 -24.36
C ASN A 147 -30.99 19.20 -23.71
N ASN A 148 -29.76 19.72 -23.60
CA ASN A 148 -28.61 19.00 -23.05
C ASN A 148 -28.48 19.07 -21.52
N PHE A 149 -29.46 19.62 -20.79
CA PHE A 149 -29.37 19.75 -19.33
C PHE A 149 -29.23 18.38 -18.64
N GLY A 150 -30.06 17.41 -19.01
CA GLY A 150 -29.99 16.06 -18.46
C GLY A 150 -28.66 15.36 -18.77
N VAL A 151 -28.09 15.63 -19.96
CA VAL A 151 -26.77 15.12 -20.34
C VAL A 151 -25.67 15.71 -19.46
N GLY A 152 -25.71 17.01 -19.17
CA GLY A 152 -24.76 17.65 -18.27
C GLY A 152 -24.76 17.05 -16.85
N ILE A 153 -25.95 16.74 -16.32
CA ILE A 153 -26.06 16.04 -15.02
C ILE A 153 -25.46 14.63 -15.09
N GLN A 154 -25.69 13.90 -16.19
CA GLN A 154 -25.08 12.58 -16.39
C GLN A 154 -23.54 12.66 -16.48
N GLU A 155 -23.00 13.70 -17.13
CA GLU A 155 -21.56 13.94 -17.22
C GLU A 155 -20.94 14.27 -15.85
N GLU A 156 -21.63 15.03 -15.00
CA GLU A 156 -21.22 15.31 -13.63
C GLU A 156 -21.14 14.01 -12.81
N ILE A 157 -22.19 13.19 -12.84
CA ILE A 157 -22.24 11.89 -12.14
C ILE A 157 -21.15 10.95 -12.66
N LEU A 158 -20.88 10.96 -13.97
CA LEU A 158 -19.80 10.18 -14.57
C LEU A 158 -18.42 10.62 -14.04
N GLY A 159 -18.23 11.92 -13.84
CA GLY A 159 -17.05 12.50 -13.22
C GLY A 159 -16.86 12.02 -11.79
N GLU A 160 -17.91 12.06 -10.98
CA GLU A 160 -17.90 11.60 -9.59
C GLU A 160 -17.57 10.10 -9.48
N ALA A 161 -18.23 9.24 -10.27
CA ALA A 161 -17.94 7.81 -10.31
C ALA A 161 -16.48 7.52 -10.70
N SER A 162 -15.93 8.30 -11.63
CA SER A 162 -14.51 8.22 -12.03
C SER A 162 -13.56 8.67 -10.94
N GLY A 163 -13.95 9.66 -10.12
CA GLY A 163 -13.21 10.11 -8.94
C GLY A 163 -13.13 9.00 -7.88
N ILE A 164 -14.27 8.40 -7.56
CA ILE A 164 -14.36 7.30 -6.58
C ILE A 164 -13.52 6.09 -7.01
N GLU A 165 -13.59 5.68 -8.28
CA GLU A 165 -12.74 4.59 -8.83
C GLU A 165 -11.24 4.87 -8.61
N ARG A 166 -10.82 6.13 -8.86
CA ARG A 166 -9.42 6.56 -8.71
C ARG A 166 -8.98 6.59 -7.24
N ASP A 167 -9.83 7.08 -6.36
CA ASP A 167 -9.53 7.15 -4.94
C ASP A 167 -9.41 5.74 -4.35
N ALA A 168 -10.33 4.84 -4.70
CA ALA A 168 -10.26 3.43 -4.30
C ALA A 168 -8.96 2.76 -4.74
N CYS A 169 -8.53 2.99 -5.99
CA CYS A 169 -7.24 2.52 -6.50
C CYS A 169 -6.05 3.09 -5.71
N THR A 170 -6.08 4.40 -5.43
CA THR A 170 -5.05 5.09 -4.64
C THR A 170 -4.94 4.51 -3.23
N PHE A 171 -6.06 4.23 -2.57
CA PHE A 171 -6.06 3.58 -1.25
C PHE A 171 -5.55 2.14 -1.31
N LEU A 172 -5.89 1.36 -2.34
CA LEU A 172 -5.34 0.01 -2.53
C LEU A 172 -3.82 0.01 -2.69
N ASP A 173 -3.28 0.97 -3.42
CA ASP A 173 -1.84 1.15 -3.57
C ASP A 173 -1.16 1.46 -2.24
N GLN A 174 -1.76 2.36 -1.44
CA GLN A 174 -1.26 2.68 -0.10
C GLN A 174 -1.24 1.44 0.80
N VAL A 175 -2.34 0.68 0.85
CA VAL A 175 -2.44 -0.57 1.62
C VAL A 175 -1.40 -1.59 1.16
N THR A 176 -1.18 -1.71 -0.15
CA THR A 176 -0.23 -2.68 -0.70
C THR A 176 1.22 -2.31 -0.40
N ARG A 177 1.58 -1.01 -0.37
CA ARG A 177 2.93 -0.57 0.04
C ARG A 177 3.27 -0.98 1.47
N PHE A 178 2.33 -0.89 2.40
CA PHE A 178 2.53 -1.40 3.76
C PHE A 178 2.84 -2.91 3.76
N VAL A 179 2.10 -3.68 2.97
CA VAL A 179 2.29 -5.14 2.86
C VAL A 179 3.67 -5.49 2.26
N TYR A 180 4.16 -4.74 1.26
CA TYR A 180 5.50 -4.94 0.72
C TYR A 180 6.60 -4.77 1.77
N ILE A 181 6.48 -3.77 2.66
CA ILE A 181 7.41 -3.60 3.78
C ILE A 181 7.37 -4.82 4.70
N LEU A 182 6.18 -5.38 4.98
CA LEU A 182 6.04 -6.57 5.82
C LEU A 182 6.73 -7.82 5.23
N TYR A 183 6.62 -8.06 3.92
CA TYR A 183 7.24 -9.21 3.27
C TYR A 183 8.75 -9.06 3.05
N PHE A 184 9.27 -7.83 2.93
CA PHE A 184 10.71 -7.59 2.78
C PHE A 184 11.49 -7.99 4.05
N PHE A 185 10.88 -7.87 5.23
CA PHE A 185 11.49 -8.29 6.50
C PHE A 185 11.22 -9.76 6.89
N ASN A 186 10.34 -10.47 6.16
CA ASN A 186 9.96 -11.85 6.45
C ASN A 186 9.67 -12.64 5.16
N PRO A 187 10.69 -12.95 4.34
CA PRO A 187 10.48 -13.78 3.17
C PRO A 187 10.06 -15.21 3.60
N PRO A 188 9.12 -15.86 2.90
CA PRO A 188 8.82 -17.25 3.14
C PRO A 188 10.09 -18.09 2.93
N ILE A 189 10.51 -18.78 3.98
CA ILE A 189 11.58 -19.78 3.88
C ILE A 189 10.97 -20.95 3.09
N TYR A 190 11.23 -20.98 1.78
CA TYR A 190 10.96 -22.17 0.98
C TYR A 190 11.91 -23.27 1.47
N MET A 191 11.32 -24.33 2.03
CA MET A 191 12.00 -25.53 2.51
C MET A 191 12.27 -26.49 1.36
#